data_AF-A0A4V1RJ67-F1
#
_entry.id   AF-A0A4V1RJ67-F1
#
_cell.length_a   1.000
_cell.length_b   1.000
_cell.length_c   1.000
_cell.angle_alpha   90.00
_cell.angle_beta   90.00
_cell.angle_gamma   90.00
#
_symmetry.space_group_name_H-M   'P 1'
#
loop_
_entity.id
_entity.type
_entity.pdbx_description
1 polymer ?
#
loop_
_entity_poly.entity_id
_entity_poly.type
_entity_poly.pdbx_seq_one_letter_code
_entity_poly.pdbx_strand_id
1 'polypeptide(L)'
;MTALQRLTHAVILLWWLPAIVLLFARPAAFQVGHTYRVRRACRLMEEGDLDQADRLIARLREDAERYRRRVEARLSYSSTGDVDAS
;
A
#
# COMPACT_ATOMS: atom_id res chain seq x y z
N MET A 1 8.95 -20.79 34.87
CA MET A 1 9.30 -20.65 33.44
C MET A 1 10.82 -20.63 33.31
N THR A 2 11.41 -21.63 32.67
CA THR A 2 12.87 -21.79 32.59
C THR A 2 13.48 -20.79 31.61
N ALA A 3 14.71 -20.31 31.89
CA ALA A 3 15.42 -19.33 31.06
C ALA A 3 15.58 -19.78 29.59
N LEU A 4 15.68 -21.10 29.37
CA LEU A 4 15.74 -21.73 28.06
C LEU A 4 14.51 -21.42 27.20
N GLN A 5 13.32 -21.46 27.80
CA GLN A 5 12.05 -21.25 27.12
C GLN A 5 11.89 -19.79 26.63
N ARG A 6 12.47 -18.83 27.37
CA ARG A 6 12.48 -17.41 27.00
C ARG A 6 13.43 -17.16 25.82
N LEU A 7 14.58 -17.84 25.78
CA LEU A 7 15.50 -17.78 24.64
C LEU A 7 14.85 -18.36 23.38
N THR A 8 14.20 -19.51 23.47
CA THR A 8 13.51 -20.11 22.31
C THR A 8 12.37 -19.23 21.81
N HIS A 9 11.57 -18.64 22.71
CA HIS A 9 10.52 -17.69 22.34
C HIS A 9 11.08 -16.42 21.70
N ALA A 10 12.18 -15.88 22.23
CA ALA A 10 12.81 -14.68 21.67
C ALA A 10 13.32 -14.94 20.25
N VAL A 11 13.93 -16.10 19.99
CA VAL A 11 14.42 -16.48 18.65
C VAL A 11 13.29 -16.66 17.65
N ILE A 12 12.19 -17.32 18.06
CA ILE A 12 11.01 -17.49 17.21
C ILE A 12 10.40 -16.12 16.90
N LEU A 13 10.22 -15.25 17.89
CA LEU A 13 9.70 -13.89 17.68
C LEU A 13 10.59 -13.06 16.74
N LEU A 14 11.91 -13.18 16.86
CA LEU A 14 12.86 -12.49 15.99
C LEU A 14 12.78 -12.96 14.53
N TRP A 15 12.48 -14.25 14.31
CA TRP A 15 12.39 -14.84 12.98
C TRP A 15 11.18 -14.34 12.18
N TRP A 16 10.06 -14.05 12.84
CA TRP A 16 8.85 -13.54 12.19
C TRP A 16 8.83 -12.02 12.05
N LEU A 17 9.68 -11.31 12.79
CA LEU A 17 9.77 -9.84 12.79
C LEU A 17 10.03 -9.24 11.38
N PRO A 18 10.95 -9.77 10.56
CA PRO A 18 11.15 -9.30 9.18
C PRO A 18 9.92 -9.52 8.30
N ALA A 19 9.22 -10.65 8.45
CA ALA A 19 8.03 -10.97 7.68
C ALA A 19 6.87 -10.03 8.01
N ILE A 20 6.68 -9.72 9.29
CA ILE A 20 5.70 -8.72 9.77
C ILE A 20 6.05 -7.34 9.21
N VAL A 21 7.31 -6.91 9.33
CA VAL A 21 7.77 -5.62 8.79
C VAL A 21 7.53 -5.53 7.27
N LEU A 22 7.82 -6.60 6.51
CA LEU A 22 7.58 -6.63 5.06
C LEU A 22 6.08 -6.57 4.70
N LEU A 23 5.20 -7.19 5.49
CA LEU A 23 3.75 -7.12 5.31
C LEU A 23 3.21 -5.70 5.50
N PHE A 24 3.72 -4.94 6.48
CA PHE A 24 3.32 -3.56 6.75
C PHE A 24 4.07 -2.52 5.90
N ALA A 25 5.27 -2.84 5.41
CA ALA A 25 6.05 -1.95 4.54
C ALA A 25 5.42 -1.76 3.16
N ARG A 26 4.74 -2.79 2.62
CA ARG A 26 4.10 -2.72 1.30
C ARG A 26 3.02 -1.64 1.17
N PRO A 27 2.03 -1.53 2.08
CA PRO A 27 1.06 -0.44 2.04
C PRO A 27 1.67 0.91 2.41
N ALA A 28 2.64 0.95 3.33
CA ALA A 28 3.31 2.18 3.73
C ALA A 28 4.12 2.81 2.58
N ALA A 29 4.84 2.02 1.79
CA ALA A 29 5.59 2.51 0.63
C ALA A 29 4.66 3.11 -0.45
N PHE A 30 3.47 2.54 -0.64
CA PHE A 30 2.46 3.06 -1.56
C PHE A 30 1.81 4.35 -1.04
N GLN A 31 1.55 4.44 0.27
CA GLN A 31 1.02 5.65 0.90
C GLN A 31 2.02 6.80 0.91
N VAL A 32 3.28 6.57 1.26
CA VAL A 32 4.31 7.63 1.34
C VAL A 32 4.55 8.28 -0.03
N GLY A 33 4.60 7.49 -1.10
CA GLY A 33 4.73 8.02 -2.46
C GLY A 33 3.53 8.84 -2.92
N HIS A 34 2.31 8.44 -2.52
CA HIS A 34 1.08 9.18 -2.83
C HIS A 34 1.02 10.51 -2.07
N THR A 35 1.35 10.52 -0.79
CA THR A 35 1.34 11.73 0.04
C THR A 35 2.38 12.75 -0.44
N TYR A 36 3.56 12.29 -0.86
CA TYR A 36 4.59 13.17 -1.45
C TYR A 36 4.12 13.82 -2.76
N ARG A 37 3.51 13.04 -3.68
CA ARG A 37 3.01 13.56 -4.95
C ARG A 37 1.87 14.56 -4.77
N VAL A 38 0.95 14.31 -3.83
CA VAL A 38 -0.13 15.26 -3.51
C VAL A 38 0.43 16.55 -2.91
N ARG A 39 1.37 16.46 -1.97
CA ARG A 39 2.02 17.64 -1.38
C ARG A 39 2.79 18.45 -2.43
N ARG A 40 3.40 17.78 -3.42
CA ARG A 40 4.05 18.45 -4.55
C ARG A 40 3.03 19.16 -5.46
N ALA A 41 1.86 18.57 -5.69
CA ALA A 41 0.78 19.24 -6.43
C ALA A 41 0.33 20.53 -5.72
N CYS A 42 0.10 20.46 -4.41
CA CYS A 42 -0.28 21.62 -3.61
C CYS A 42 0.79 22.72 -3.66
N ARG A 43 2.07 22.35 -3.56
CA ARG A 43 3.17 23.32 -3.68
C ARG A 43 3.21 24.00 -5.05
N LEU A 44 3.01 23.27 -6.14
CA LEU A 44 2.94 23.85 -7.49
C LEU A 44 1.76 24.82 -7.64
N MET A 45 0.63 24.54 -6.98
CA MET A 45 -0.51 25.46 -6.93
C MET A 45 -0.18 26.74 -6.14
N GLU A 46 0.51 26.61 -5.00
CA GLU A 46 0.97 27.76 -4.20
C GLU A 46 2.01 28.61 -4.95
N GLU A 47 2.85 27.99 -5.75
CA GLU A 47 3.83 28.64 -6.63
C GLU A 47 3.20 29.30 -7.88
N GLY A 48 1.89 29.08 -8.11
CA GLY A 48 1.15 29.63 -9.25
C GLY A 48 1.35 28.87 -10.56
N ASP A 49 2.07 27.75 -10.55
CA ASP A 49 2.27 26.87 -11.71
C ASP A 49 1.12 25.85 -11.81
N LEU A 50 -0.05 26.39 -12.17
CA LEU A 50 -1.30 25.64 -12.25
C LEU A 50 -1.26 24.56 -13.34
N ASP A 51 -0.58 24.81 -14.47
CA ASP A 51 -0.46 23.85 -15.56
C ASP A 51 0.31 22.59 -15.12
N GLN A 52 1.40 22.75 -14.36
CA GLN A 52 2.12 21.60 -13.81
C GLN A 52 1.32 20.89 -12.72
N ALA A 53 0.62 21.63 -11.87
CA ALA A 53 -0.24 21.05 -10.84
C ALA A 53 -1.37 20.20 -11.47
N ASP A 54 -2.05 20.71 -12.49
CA ASP A 54 -3.13 20.01 -13.18
C ASP A 54 -2.64 18.75 -13.89
N ARG A 55 -1.48 18.82 -14.56
CA ARG A 55 -0.83 17.62 -15.13
C ARG A 55 -0.52 16.57 -14.08
N LEU A 56 -0.09 16.98 -12.89
CA LEU A 56 0.21 16.06 -11.79
C LEU A 56 -1.06 15.43 -11.20
N ILE A 57 -2.11 16.23 -11.01
CA ILE A 57 -3.42 15.78 -10.50
C ILE A 57 -4.08 14.82 -11.49
N ALA A 58 -4.04 15.10 -12.78
CA ALA A 58 -4.57 14.22 -13.82
C ALA A 58 -3.91 12.84 -13.79
N ARG A 59 -2.58 12.78 -13.67
CA ARG A 59 -1.84 11.51 -13.54
C ARG A 59 -2.21 10.75 -12.26
N LEU A 60 -2.37 11.46 -11.14
CA LEU A 60 -2.78 10.84 -9.88
C LEU A 60 -4.19 10.24 -9.97
N ARG A 61 -5.12 10.91 -10.65
CA ARG A 61 -6.47 10.37 -10.92
C ARG A 61 -6.41 9.11 -11.78
N GLU A 62 -5.63 9.12 -12.85
CA GLU A 62 -5.50 7.96 -13.73
C GLU A 62 -4.89 6.76 -12.98
N ASP A 63 -3.86 6.98 -12.17
CA ASP A 63 -3.26 5.93 -11.33
C ASP A 63 -4.26 5.39 -10.29
N ALA A 64 -5.09 6.25 -9.69
CA ALA A 64 -6.13 5.85 -8.76
C ALA A 64 -7.22 5.01 -9.45
N GLU A 65 -7.65 5.39 -10.65
CA GLU A 65 -8.61 4.60 -11.44
C GLU A 65 -8.04 3.24 -11.86
N ARG A 66 -6.77 3.18 -12.30
CA ARG A 66 -6.11 1.91 -12.61
C ARG A 66 -6.02 1.01 -11.37
N TYR A 67 -5.77 1.58 -10.20
CA TYR A 67 -5.80 0.83 -8.95
C TYR A 67 -7.22 0.32 -8.64
N ARG A 68 -8.23 1.18 -8.77
CA ARG A 68 -9.65 0.82 -8.56
C ARG A 68 -10.07 -0.35 -9.45
N ARG A 69 -9.79 -0.29 -10.75
CA ARG A 69 -10.08 -1.37 -11.71
C ARG A 69 -9.38 -2.68 -11.34
N ARG A 70 -8.13 -2.63 -10.84
CA ARG A 70 -7.41 -3.83 -10.37
C ARG A 70 -8.03 -4.43 -9.11
N VAL A 71 -8.51 -3.60 -8.18
CA VAL A 71 -9.20 -4.06 -6.97
C VAL A 71 -10.56 -4.66 -7.31
N GLU A 72 -11.34 -4.00 -8.17
CA GLU A 72 -12.63 -4.51 -8.67
C GLU A 72 -12.44 -5.85 -9.39
N ALA A 73 -11.46 -5.97 -10.29
CA ALA A 73 -11.17 -7.23 -10.98
C ALA A 73 -10.78 -8.36 -10.01
N ARG A 74 -10.06 -8.04 -8.92
CA ARG A 74 -9.69 -9.02 -7.89
C ARG A 74 -10.89 -9.44 -7.04
N LEU A 75 -11.80 -8.52 -6.71
CA LEU A 75 -13.04 -8.81 -5.99
C LEU A 75 -13.97 -9.68 -6.83
N SER A 76 -14.11 -9.38 -8.12
CA SER A 76 -14.93 -10.19 -9.04
C SER A 76 -14.41 -11.63 -9.17
N TYR A 77 -13.09 -11.84 -9.25
CA TYR A 77 -12.51 -13.19 -9.32
C TYR A 77 -12.70 -14.00 -8.04
N SER A 78 -12.65 -13.34 -6.88
CA SER A 78 -12.94 -13.97 -5.57
C SER A 78 -14.40 -14.44 -5.46
N SER A 79 -15.34 -13.70 -6.06
CA SER A 79 -16.77 -14.06 -6.00
C SER A 79 -17.14 -15.23 -6.93
N THR A 80 -16.35 -15.50 -7.97
CA THR A 80 -16.59 -16.63 -8.89
C THR A 80 -15.95 -17.93 -8.39
N GLY A 81 -14.86 -17.85 -7.63
CA GLY A 81 -14.18 -19.03 -7.07
C GLY A 81 -14.92 -19.74 -5.93
N ASP A 82 -15.85 -19.05 -5.25
CA ASP A 82 -16.68 -19.66 -4.19
C ASP A 82 -17.91 -20.40 -4.73
N VAL A 83 -18.24 -20.26 -6.03
CA VAL A 83 -19.44 -20.88 -6.63
C VAL A 83 -19.17 -22.30 -7.14
N ASP A 84 -17.92 -22.63 -7.49
CA ASP A 84 -17.54 -23.94 -8.04
C ASP A 84 -17.05 -24.96 -6.98
N ALA A 85 -17.16 -24.63 -5.69
CA ALA A 85 -16.68 -25.46 -4.57
C ALA A 85 -17.80 -26.15 -3.75
N SER A 86 -19.03 -26.27 -4.29
CA SER A 86 -20.16 -26.98 -3.64
C SER A 86 -20.54 -28.28 -4.32
#